data_AF-A0A2N1ZDN1-F1
#
_entry.id   AF-A0A2N1ZDN1-F1
#
_cell.length_a   1.000
_cell.length_b   1.000
_cell.length_c   1.000
_cell.angle_alpha   90.00
_cell.angle_beta   90.00
_cell.angle_gamma   90.00
#
_symmetry.space_group_name_H-M   'P 1'
#
loop_
_entity.id
_entity.type
_entity.pdbx_description
1 polymer ?
#
loop_
_entity_poly.entity_id
_entity_poly.type
_entity_poly.pdbx_seq_one_letter_code
_entity_poly.pdbx_strand_id
1 'polypeptide(L)'
;MPFAGLARYVAVSLAAFVLPLLPLQAAPLQIVDAAGNPLPDAVILVSEVAPSVANPPVMDQLNMQFQPRILVVNTGASVDFPNSDDVRHHVYSFSAAKRFELRLFQGSDAPPVVFDQPGPVILGCNIHDNMLGYILVTELPWHAVSDADGALALADLPVGPLDTHWWHPSLAEQSPVALGDINLREQTVLSLPVTLAPAVAEPPLSPLQQRFRKAAEHATH
;
A
#
# COMPACT_ATOMS: atom_id res chain seq x y z
N MET A 1 47.82 40.00 -64.90
CA MET A 1 46.94 38.81 -65.04
C MET A 1 47.80 37.58 -64.78
N PRO A 2 47.45 36.72 -63.80
CA PRO A 2 46.47 35.67 -64.06
C PRO A 2 45.45 35.43 -62.93
N PHE A 3 44.41 34.69 -63.29
CA PHE A 3 43.24 34.29 -62.51
C PHE A 3 43.59 33.19 -61.48
N ALA A 4 43.06 33.31 -60.25
CA ALA A 4 43.04 32.25 -59.26
C ALA A 4 41.60 31.78 -59.04
N GLY A 5 41.32 30.52 -59.35
CA GLY A 5 40.03 29.86 -59.11
C GLY A 5 39.92 29.38 -57.67
N LEU A 6 38.81 29.70 -57.00
CA LEU A 6 38.45 29.17 -55.68
C LEU A 6 37.72 27.83 -55.83
N ALA A 7 38.32 26.76 -55.30
CA ALA A 7 37.61 25.52 -55.02
C ALA A 7 36.84 25.66 -53.68
N ARG A 8 35.51 25.53 -53.72
CA ARG A 8 34.67 25.50 -52.51
C ARG A 8 34.60 24.07 -51.97
N TYR A 9 35.17 23.83 -50.80
CA TYR A 9 34.95 22.61 -50.02
C TYR A 9 33.67 22.77 -49.20
N VAL A 10 32.69 21.88 -49.40
CA VAL A 10 31.50 21.77 -48.55
C VAL A 10 31.84 20.84 -47.40
N ALA A 11 32.04 21.40 -46.21
CA ALA A 11 32.22 20.63 -44.99
C ALA A 11 30.85 20.11 -44.50
N VAL A 12 30.59 18.82 -44.70
CA VAL A 12 29.43 18.15 -44.11
C VAL A 12 29.77 17.85 -42.65
N SER A 13 29.26 18.66 -41.73
CA SER A 13 29.38 18.40 -40.29
C SER A 13 28.41 17.29 -39.90
N LEU A 14 28.95 16.13 -39.53
CA LEU A 14 28.18 15.01 -38.97
C LEU A 14 27.83 15.38 -37.51
N ALA A 15 26.64 15.93 -37.29
CA ALA A 15 26.14 16.15 -35.93
C ALA A 15 25.80 14.79 -35.31
N ALA A 16 26.65 14.30 -34.41
CA ALA A 16 26.38 13.11 -33.62
C ALA A 16 25.22 13.42 -32.65
N PHE A 17 24.01 12.95 -32.98
CA PHE A 17 22.87 12.95 -32.07
C PHE A 17 23.14 11.94 -30.96
N VAL A 18 23.58 12.42 -29.80
CA VAL A 18 23.61 11.64 -28.57
C VAL A 18 22.18 11.50 -28.09
N LEU A 19 21.56 10.35 -28.36
CA LEU A 19 20.28 9.98 -27.77
C LEU A 19 20.46 9.88 -26.25
N PRO A 20 19.71 10.64 -25.42
CA PRO A 20 19.80 10.51 -23.98
C PRO A 20 19.29 9.13 -23.57
N LEU A 21 20.12 8.35 -22.87
CA LEU A 21 19.62 7.16 -22.17
C LEU A 21 18.72 7.64 -21.03
N LEU A 22 17.40 7.45 -21.21
CA LEU A 22 16.47 7.56 -20.09
C LEU A 22 16.73 6.38 -19.14
N PRO A 23 16.82 6.59 -17.82
CA PRO A 23 16.91 5.48 -16.88
C PRO A 23 15.68 4.59 -17.04
N LEU A 24 15.91 3.30 -17.32
CA LEU A 24 14.85 2.30 -17.33
C LEU A 24 14.36 2.12 -15.89
N GLN A 25 13.27 2.79 -15.54
CA GLN A 25 12.61 2.54 -14.26
C GLN A 25 12.03 1.13 -14.37
N ALA A 26 12.48 0.21 -13.50
CA ALA A 26 11.93 -1.13 -13.45
C ALA A 26 10.41 -1.02 -13.23
N ALA A 27 9.63 -1.68 -14.08
CA ALA A 27 8.18 -1.72 -13.92
C ALA A 27 7.85 -2.33 -12.55
N PRO A 28 6.81 -1.85 -11.85
CA PRO A 28 6.37 -2.46 -10.60
C PRO A 28 5.94 -3.91 -10.85
N LEU A 29 6.07 -4.76 -9.84
CA LEU A 29 5.53 -6.11 -9.89
C LEU A 29 4.00 -6.02 -9.78
N GLN A 30 3.29 -6.60 -10.74
CA GLN A 30 1.84 -6.63 -10.72
C GLN A 30 1.33 -7.81 -9.88
N ILE A 31 0.58 -7.54 -8.83
CA ILE A 31 -0.10 -8.56 -8.03
C ILE A 31 -1.52 -8.75 -8.57
N VAL A 32 -1.88 -10.01 -8.80
CA VAL A 32 -3.20 -10.38 -9.32
C VAL A 32 -3.85 -11.49 -8.50
N ASP A 33 -5.18 -11.52 -8.54
CA ASP A 33 -5.98 -12.57 -7.93
C ASP A 33 -5.95 -13.87 -8.77
N ALA A 34 -6.70 -14.89 -8.35
CA ALA A 34 -6.76 -16.18 -9.05
C ALA A 34 -7.42 -16.09 -10.43
N ALA A 35 -8.15 -15.01 -10.71
CA ALA A 35 -8.79 -14.73 -12.01
C ALA A 35 -7.94 -13.81 -12.90
N GLY A 36 -6.79 -13.33 -12.41
CA GLY A 36 -5.90 -12.43 -13.14
C GLY A 36 -6.28 -10.94 -13.04
N ASN A 37 -7.21 -10.57 -12.17
CA ASN A 37 -7.54 -9.16 -11.91
C ASN A 37 -6.52 -8.53 -10.95
N PRO A 38 -6.28 -7.21 -11.03
CA PRO A 38 -5.49 -6.50 -10.03
C PRO A 38 -5.93 -6.81 -8.60
N LEU A 39 -4.98 -7.16 -7.74
CA LEU A 39 -5.23 -7.48 -6.34
C LEU A 39 -4.62 -6.41 -5.44
N PRO A 40 -5.43 -5.42 -4.98
CA PRO A 40 -4.97 -4.47 -3.99
C PRO A 40 -4.79 -5.12 -2.63
N ASP A 41 -4.13 -4.41 -1.70
CA ASP A 41 -4.06 -4.81 -0.29
C ASP A 41 -3.34 -6.16 -0.04
N ALA A 42 -2.59 -6.66 -1.04
CA ALA A 42 -1.76 -7.85 -0.89
C ALA A 42 -0.42 -7.45 -0.27
N VAL A 43 -0.05 -8.11 0.81
CA VAL A 43 1.23 -7.91 1.48
C VAL A 43 2.20 -8.99 1.02
N ILE A 44 3.37 -8.58 0.52
CA ILE A 44 4.50 -9.48 0.26
C ILE A 44 5.57 -9.22 1.33
N LEU A 45 6.14 -10.29 1.87
CA LEU A 45 7.16 -10.23 2.93
C LEU A 45 8.36 -11.09 2.54
N VAL A 46 9.57 -10.69 2.94
CA VAL A 46 10.80 -11.49 2.74
C VAL A 46 11.70 -11.49 3.98
N SER A 47 12.47 -12.57 4.15
CA SER A 47 13.25 -12.86 5.36
C SER A 47 14.61 -12.14 5.45
N GLU A 48 15.13 -11.56 4.37
CA GLU A 48 16.58 -11.30 4.24
C GLU A 48 17.00 -9.83 4.31
N VAL A 49 16.06 -8.88 4.40
CA VAL A 49 16.34 -7.44 4.27
C VAL A 49 15.70 -6.65 5.40
N ALA A 50 16.51 -6.06 6.28
CA ALA A 50 16.04 -5.03 7.21
C ALA A 50 15.81 -3.71 6.47
N PRO A 51 14.60 -3.13 6.47
CA PRO A 51 14.40 -1.78 5.99
C PRO A 51 15.23 -0.81 6.84
N SER A 52 15.69 0.26 6.19
CA SER A 52 16.31 1.41 6.86
C SER A 52 15.32 2.04 7.85
N VAL A 53 15.87 2.66 8.91
CA VAL A 53 15.18 3.37 10.01
C VAL A 53 13.82 3.92 9.57
N ALA A 54 12.76 3.27 10.03
CA ALA A 54 11.40 3.69 9.76
C ALA A 54 10.99 4.79 10.77
N ASN A 55 10.22 5.77 10.29
CA ASN A 55 9.47 6.64 11.18
C ASN A 55 8.53 5.80 12.07
N PRO A 56 8.13 6.29 13.25
CA PRO A 56 7.11 5.63 14.05
C PRO A 56 5.90 5.26 13.19
N PRO A 57 5.42 4.01 13.24
CA PRO A 57 4.30 3.59 12.42
C PRO A 57 3.01 4.30 12.87
N VAL A 58 2.24 4.79 11.90
CA VAL A 58 1.02 5.56 12.14
C VAL A 58 -0.17 4.88 11.47
N MET A 59 -1.26 4.75 12.22
CA MET A 59 -2.57 4.30 11.75
C MET A 59 -3.59 5.40 12.02
N ASP A 60 -3.73 6.33 11.07
CA ASP A 60 -4.63 7.48 11.20
C ASP A 60 -6.09 7.07 10.96
N GLN A 61 -7.00 7.92 11.41
CA GLN A 61 -8.42 7.88 11.10
C GLN A 61 -8.74 9.14 10.28
N LEU A 62 -8.95 8.96 8.97
CA LEU A 62 -9.16 10.06 8.02
C LEU A 62 -10.19 9.65 6.97
N ASN A 63 -11.11 10.57 6.66
CA ASN A 63 -12.24 10.34 5.78
C ASN A 63 -13.09 9.13 6.21
N MET A 64 -13.27 8.94 7.52
CA MET A 64 -14.00 7.82 8.12
C MET A 64 -13.41 6.44 7.76
N GLN A 65 -12.09 6.40 7.49
CA GLN A 65 -11.34 5.20 7.18
C GLN A 65 -10.05 5.14 7.99
N PHE A 66 -9.52 3.93 8.16
CA PHE A 66 -8.15 3.76 8.65
C PHE A 66 -7.16 4.03 7.53
N GLN A 67 -6.13 4.82 7.81
CA GLN A 67 -5.12 5.21 6.82
C GLN A 67 -3.69 5.01 7.37
N PRO A 68 -2.86 4.16 6.74
CA PRO A 68 -3.20 3.31 5.60
C PRO A 68 -4.21 2.22 5.97
N ARG A 69 -4.92 1.66 4.97
CA ARG A 69 -5.86 0.55 5.21
C ARG A 69 -5.15 -0.69 5.77
N ILE A 70 -3.93 -0.94 5.28
CA ILE A 70 -3.01 -1.96 5.79
C ILE A 70 -1.73 -1.28 6.25
N LEU A 71 -1.38 -1.52 7.50
CA LEU A 71 -0.09 -1.15 8.07
C LEU A 71 0.66 -2.42 8.44
N VAL A 72 1.87 -2.60 7.92
CA VAL A 72 2.73 -3.72 8.30
C VAL A 72 3.77 -3.20 9.28
N VAL A 73 3.93 -3.89 10.40
CA VAL A 73 4.87 -3.49 11.45
C VAL A 73 5.64 -4.68 11.95
N ASN A 74 6.86 -4.43 12.44
CA ASN A 74 7.62 -5.47 13.12
C ASN A 74 7.12 -5.67 14.55
N THR A 75 7.32 -6.88 15.09
CA THR A 75 7.01 -7.17 16.49
C THR A 75 7.73 -6.21 17.42
N GLY A 76 7.03 -5.74 18.45
CA GLY A 76 7.48 -4.72 19.39
C GLY A 76 7.25 -3.28 18.93
N ALA A 77 6.71 -3.07 17.73
CA ALA A 77 6.39 -1.74 17.25
C ALA A 77 5.31 -1.05 18.12
N SER A 78 5.53 0.24 18.39
CA SER A 78 4.56 1.14 19.00
C SER A 78 3.87 1.93 17.88
N VAL A 79 2.58 1.72 17.67
CA VAL A 79 1.79 2.37 16.61
C VAL A 79 1.00 3.53 17.18
N ASP A 80 1.11 4.68 16.54
CA ASP A 80 0.34 5.87 16.86
C ASP A 80 -1.01 5.85 16.12
N PHE A 81 -2.08 6.27 16.79
CA PHE A 81 -3.43 6.33 16.24
C PHE A 81 -3.97 7.77 16.30
N PRO A 82 -3.45 8.71 15.48
CA PRO A 82 -4.10 10.00 15.36
C PRO A 82 -5.50 9.83 14.77
N ASN A 83 -6.34 10.83 15.03
CA ASN A 83 -7.62 11.00 14.39
C ASN A 83 -7.65 12.38 13.72
N SER A 84 -7.42 12.37 12.41
CA SER A 84 -7.47 13.55 11.54
C SER A 84 -8.88 13.88 11.01
N ASP A 85 -9.91 13.13 11.40
CA ASP A 85 -11.31 13.50 11.15
C ASP A 85 -11.83 14.55 12.14
N ASP A 86 -12.86 15.28 11.72
CA ASP A 86 -13.61 16.21 12.57
C ASP A 86 -14.56 15.50 13.55
N VAL A 87 -14.72 14.18 13.40
CA VAL A 87 -15.57 13.34 14.26
C VAL A 87 -14.73 12.45 15.15
N ARG A 88 -15.26 12.15 16.34
CA ARG A 88 -14.61 11.20 17.25
C ARG A 88 -14.82 9.78 16.77
N HIS A 89 -13.76 8.99 16.86
CA HIS A 89 -13.76 7.58 16.47
C HIS A 89 -13.36 6.70 17.65
N HIS A 90 -13.77 5.44 17.55
CA HIS A 90 -13.34 4.37 18.43
C HIS A 90 -12.47 3.43 17.61
N VAL A 91 -11.27 3.09 18.07
CA VAL A 91 -10.45 2.04 17.46
C VAL A 91 -10.47 0.81 18.36
N TYR A 92 -10.84 -0.35 17.84
CA TYR A 92 -10.76 -1.59 18.61
C TYR A 92 -10.25 -2.76 17.76
N SER A 93 -9.74 -3.77 18.45
CA SER A 93 -9.49 -5.09 17.87
C SER A 93 -9.84 -6.21 18.83
N PHE A 94 -10.33 -7.33 18.27
CA PHE A 94 -10.56 -8.58 18.98
C PHE A 94 -9.59 -9.70 18.55
N SER A 95 -8.62 -9.39 17.69
CA SER A 95 -7.73 -10.39 17.13
C SER A 95 -6.81 -11.01 18.18
N ALA A 96 -6.45 -12.28 17.96
CA ALA A 96 -5.63 -13.02 18.93
C ALA A 96 -4.26 -12.36 19.15
N ALA A 97 -3.65 -11.80 18.09
CA ALA A 97 -2.36 -11.10 18.17
C ALA A 97 -2.43 -9.82 19.01
N LYS A 98 -3.55 -9.09 19.00
CA LYS A 98 -3.72 -7.90 19.85
C LYS A 98 -5.19 -7.55 20.09
N ARG A 99 -5.66 -7.75 21.32
CA ARG A 99 -6.95 -7.21 21.79
C ARG A 99 -6.74 -5.86 22.46
N PHE A 100 -7.47 -4.84 22.03
CA PHE A 100 -7.41 -3.49 22.62
C PHE A 100 -8.62 -2.64 22.21
N GLU A 101 -8.81 -1.52 22.91
CA GLU A 101 -9.73 -0.45 22.53
C GLU A 101 -9.13 0.93 22.87
N LEU A 102 -9.40 1.92 22.00
CA LEU A 102 -9.09 3.34 22.18
C LEU A 102 -10.41 4.12 22.05
N ARG A 103 -10.99 4.50 23.18
CA ARG A 103 -12.37 5.00 23.22
C ARG A 103 -12.48 6.45 22.76
N LEU A 104 -13.28 6.67 21.71
CA LEU A 104 -13.95 7.94 21.39
C LEU A 104 -13.08 9.20 21.54
N PHE A 105 -12.09 9.33 20.67
CA PHE A 105 -11.14 10.43 20.68
C PHE A 105 -11.07 11.15 19.33
N GLN A 106 -10.51 12.35 19.33
CA GLN A 106 -10.18 13.17 18.16
C GLN A 106 -8.75 13.69 18.33
N GLY A 107 -8.04 13.99 17.24
CA GLY A 107 -6.65 14.44 17.31
C GLY A 107 -5.71 13.32 17.76
N SER A 108 -4.67 13.68 18.51
CA SER A 108 -3.58 12.76 18.89
C SER A 108 -3.58 12.38 20.38
N ASP A 109 -4.74 12.51 21.04
CA ASP A 109 -4.85 12.29 22.49
C ASP A 109 -4.78 10.80 22.90
N ALA A 110 -4.95 9.87 21.97
CA ALA A 110 -4.88 8.45 22.26
C ALA A 110 -3.43 7.99 22.49
N PRO A 111 -3.15 7.18 23.53
CA PRO A 111 -1.83 6.64 23.73
C PRO A 111 -1.47 5.66 22.59
N PRO A 112 -0.17 5.57 22.22
CA PRO A 112 0.30 4.58 21.27
C PRO A 112 0.03 3.15 21.76
N VAL A 113 -0.13 2.21 20.84
CA VAL A 113 -0.35 0.80 21.16
C VAL A 113 0.84 -0.03 20.70
N VAL A 114 1.40 -0.83 21.61
CA VAL A 114 2.52 -1.74 21.31
C VAL A 114 2.03 -3.09 20.79
N PHE A 115 2.66 -3.62 19.74
CA PHE A 115 2.29 -4.87 19.08
C PHE A 115 3.38 -5.94 19.22
N ASP A 116 3.30 -6.74 20.30
CA ASP A 116 4.35 -7.70 20.71
C ASP A 116 4.11 -9.15 20.27
N GLN A 117 3.09 -9.41 19.45
CA GLN A 117 2.75 -10.77 19.00
C GLN A 117 2.58 -10.77 17.48
N PRO A 118 3.33 -11.61 16.75
CA PRO A 118 3.14 -11.78 15.32
C PRO A 118 1.73 -12.24 14.97
N GLY A 119 1.22 -11.72 13.86
CA GLY A 119 -0.06 -12.10 13.29
C GLY A 119 -0.89 -10.90 12.82
N PRO A 120 -1.99 -11.18 12.11
CA PRO A 120 -2.91 -10.12 11.68
C PRO A 120 -3.73 -9.59 12.86
N VAL A 121 -3.93 -8.27 12.87
CA VAL A 121 -4.79 -7.55 13.79
C VAL A 121 -5.82 -6.78 12.97
N ILE A 122 -7.08 -7.17 13.10
CA ILE A 122 -8.19 -6.53 12.40
C ILE A 122 -8.72 -5.39 13.27
N LEU A 123 -8.77 -4.19 12.70
CA LEU A 123 -9.27 -2.97 13.34
C LEU A 123 -10.69 -2.68 12.88
N GLY A 124 -11.52 -2.21 13.82
CA GLY A 124 -12.84 -1.69 13.53
C GLY A 124 -13.15 -0.41 14.29
N CYS A 125 -14.21 0.28 13.85
CA CYS A 125 -14.84 1.37 14.59
C CYS A 125 -16.27 1.03 14.96
N ASN A 126 -16.66 1.29 16.22
CA ASN A 126 -17.97 0.86 16.74
C ASN A 126 -19.14 1.76 16.29
N ILE A 127 -18.82 2.89 15.67
CA ILE A 127 -19.80 3.90 15.23
C ILE A 127 -19.93 3.92 13.70
N HIS A 128 -18.92 3.39 13.01
CA HIS A 128 -18.85 3.32 11.54
C HIS A 128 -18.59 1.87 11.14
N ASP A 129 -19.66 1.11 10.90
CA ASP A 129 -19.57 -0.34 10.61
C ASP A 129 -18.69 -0.68 9.40
N ASN A 130 -18.49 0.28 8.49
CA ASN A 130 -17.68 0.12 7.27
C ASN A 130 -16.20 0.50 7.45
N MET A 131 -15.82 1.05 8.62
CA MET A 131 -14.46 1.50 8.89
C MET A 131 -13.64 0.31 9.38
N LEU A 132 -12.90 -0.30 8.44
CA LEU A 132 -12.06 -1.48 8.66
C LEU A 132 -10.61 -1.19 8.24
N GLY A 133 -9.68 -1.63 9.08
CA GLY A 133 -8.24 -1.53 8.85
C GLY A 133 -7.52 -2.78 9.33
N TYR A 134 -6.26 -2.93 8.94
CA TYR A 134 -5.48 -4.11 9.27
C TYR A 134 -4.08 -3.70 9.69
N ILE A 135 -3.59 -4.29 10.78
CA ILE A 135 -2.17 -4.25 11.13
C ILE A 135 -1.63 -5.68 10.99
N LEU A 136 -0.64 -5.89 10.14
CA LEU A 136 0.09 -7.16 10.08
C LEU A 136 1.36 -7.03 10.90
N VAL A 137 1.41 -7.71 12.06
CA VAL A 137 2.61 -7.79 12.90
C VAL A 137 3.47 -8.94 12.41
N THR A 138 4.73 -8.68 12.08
CA THR A 138 5.61 -9.67 11.43
C THR A 138 7.04 -9.64 11.99
N GLU A 139 7.70 -10.79 11.99
CA GLU A 139 9.15 -10.88 12.21
C GLU A 139 9.95 -10.72 10.91
N LEU A 140 9.28 -10.80 9.76
CA LEU A 140 9.91 -10.66 8.46
C LEU A 140 10.27 -9.20 8.22
N PRO A 141 11.55 -8.91 7.96
CA PRO A 141 12.04 -7.55 8.05
C PRO A 141 11.58 -6.68 6.88
N TRP A 142 11.56 -7.19 5.64
CA TRP A 142 11.09 -6.41 4.48
C TRP A 142 9.68 -6.79 4.10
N HIS A 143 8.90 -5.78 3.74
CA HIS A 143 7.54 -5.94 3.27
C HIS A 143 7.16 -4.84 2.28
N ALA A 144 6.17 -5.13 1.44
CA ALA A 144 5.48 -4.15 0.61
C ALA A 144 4.01 -4.52 0.51
N VAL A 145 3.15 -3.52 0.27
CA VAL A 145 1.71 -3.68 0.09
C VAL A 145 1.35 -3.21 -1.32
N SER A 146 0.56 -4.01 -2.05
CA SER A 146 0.08 -3.63 -3.37
C SER A 146 -0.95 -2.50 -3.29
N ASP A 147 -0.87 -1.56 -4.23
CA ASP A 147 -1.80 -0.43 -4.30
C ASP A 147 -3.17 -0.81 -4.92
N ALA A 148 -4.04 0.19 -5.12
CA ALA A 148 -5.37 0.00 -5.68
C ALA A 148 -5.38 -0.66 -7.07
N ASP A 149 -4.30 -0.48 -7.84
CA ASP A 149 -4.11 -1.06 -9.16
C ASP A 149 -3.32 -2.38 -9.09
N GLY A 150 -3.06 -2.91 -7.90
CA GLY A 150 -2.30 -4.13 -7.66
C GLY A 150 -0.79 -4.00 -7.88
N ALA A 151 -0.27 -2.77 -8.06
CA ALA A 151 1.15 -2.57 -8.29
C ALA A 151 1.93 -2.64 -6.97
N LEU A 152 3.05 -3.36 -6.97
CA LEU A 152 3.93 -3.54 -5.83
C LEU A 152 5.32 -2.95 -6.10
N ALA A 153 5.75 -2.03 -5.25
CA ALA A 153 7.08 -1.46 -5.32
C ALA A 153 8.11 -2.40 -4.67
N LEU A 154 9.13 -2.82 -5.43
CA LEU A 154 10.24 -3.67 -4.95
C LEU A 154 11.48 -2.85 -4.57
N ALA A 155 11.25 -1.74 -3.84
CA ALA A 155 12.33 -0.86 -3.38
C ALA A 155 13.27 -1.61 -2.42
N ASP A 156 14.57 -1.36 -2.55
CA ASP A 156 15.63 -1.90 -1.69
C ASP A 156 15.69 -3.43 -1.57
N LEU A 157 15.01 -4.15 -2.48
CA LEU A 157 15.02 -5.61 -2.53
C LEU A 157 16.25 -6.14 -3.30
N PRO A 158 17.02 -7.09 -2.74
CA PRO A 158 18.16 -7.70 -3.40
C PRO A 158 17.75 -8.48 -4.65
N VAL A 159 18.73 -8.71 -5.51
CA VAL A 159 18.58 -9.54 -6.70
C VAL A 159 18.85 -11.00 -6.33
N GLY A 160 17.99 -11.91 -6.77
CA GLY A 160 18.12 -13.35 -6.54
C GLY A 160 16.87 -13.95 -5.91
N PRO A 161 16.88 -15.28 -5.67
CA PRO A 161 15.76 -15.96 -5.03
C PRO A 161 15.69 -15.56 -3.56
N LEU A 162 14.50 -15.22 -3.09
CA LEU A 162 14.26 -14.80 -1.71
C LEU A 162 13.14 -15.64 -1.10
N ASP A 163 13.31 -16.06 0.15
CA ASP A 163 12.26 -16.70 0.94
C ASP A 163 11.07 -15.74 1.10
N THR A 164 10.04 -15.96 0.29
CA THR A 164 8.92 -15.04 0.09
C THR A 164 7.66 -15.58 0.74
N HIS A 165 6.98 -14.71 1.48
CA HIS A 165 5.67 -14.96 2.06
C HIS A 165 4.66 -13.93 1.55
N TRP A 166 3.36 -14.25 1.65
CA TRP A 166 2.30 -13.31 1.35
C TRP A 166 1.17 -13.36 2.39
N TRP A 167 0.43 -12.27 2.51
CA TRP A 167 -0.81 -12.20 3.27
C TRP A 167 -1.80 -11.26 2.59
N HIS A 168 -3.09 -11.47 2.83
CA HIS A 168 -4.16 -10.61 2.33
C HIS A 168 -5.34 -10.65 3.30
N PRO A 169 -6.13 -9.56 3.47
CA PRO A 169 -7.28 -9.52 4.37
C PRO A 169 -8.31 -10.67 4.21
N SER A 170 -8.41 -11.27 3.03
CA SER A 170 -9.28 -12.44 2.79
C SER A 170 -8.89 -13.68 3.60
N LEU A 171 -7.66 -13.73 4.12
CA LEU A 171 -7.17 -14.80 5.00
C LEU A 171 -7.59 -14.58 6.46
N ALA A 172 -8.19 -13.43 6.80
CA ALA A 172 -8.53 -13.03 8.16
C ALA A 172 -7.31 -13.13 9.10
N GLU A 173 -7.44 -13.81 10.24
CA GLU A 173 -6.37 -13.92 11.25
C GLU A 173 -5.34 -15.03 10.98
N GLN A 174 -5.35 -15.64 9.79
CA GLN A 174 -4.31 -16.61 9.42
C GLN A 174 -2.96 -15.92 9.22
N SER A 175 -1.89 -16.61 9.62
CA SER A 175 -0.51 -16.16 9.40
C SER A 175 -0.18 -16.03 7.89
N PRO A 176 0.83 -15.23 7.53
CA PRO A 176 1.35 -15.20 6.16
C PRO A 176 1.68 -16.60 5.62
N VAL A 177 1.39 -16.80 4.34
CA VAL A 177 1.55 -18.08 3.64
C VAL A 177 2.86 -18.05 2.84
N ALA A 178 3.65 -19.12 2.93
CA ALA A 178 4.90 -19.25 2.19
C ALA A 178 4.65 -19.45 0.69
N LEU A 179 5.42 -18.73 -0.12
CA LEU A 179 5.58 -18.98 -1.55
C LEU A 179 6.91 -19.70 -1.88
N GLY A 180 7.84 -19.72 -0.93
CA GLY A 180 9.20 -20.25 -1.10
C GLY A 180 10.13 -19.25 -1.77
N ASP A 181 11.24 -19.75 -2.32
CA ASP A 181 12.29 -18.93 -2.92
C ASP A 181 11.86 -18.38 -4.28
N ILE A 182 11.63 -17.06 -4.38
CA ILE A 182 11.18 -16.39 -5.61
C ILE A 182 12.15 -15.27 -6.02
N ASN A 183 12.50 -15.22 -7.31
CA ASN A 183 13.17 -14.08 -7.93
C ASN A 183 12.16 -12.94 -8.22
N LEU A 184 11.74 -12.19 -7.21
CA LEU A 184 10.66 -11.18 -7.35
C LEU A 184 10.96 -10.12 -8.41
N ARG A 185 12.23 -9.73 -8.58
CA ARG A 185 12.67 -8.74 -9.58
C ARG A 185 12.67 -9.23 -11.02
N GLU A 186 12.56 -10.54 -11.24
CA GLU A 186 12.43 -11.15 -12.57
C GLU A 186 10.97 -11.40 -12.95
N GLN A 187 10.04 -11.14 -12.03
CA GLN A 187 8.61 -11.27 -12.27
C GLN A 187 8.02 -9.95 -12.77
N THR A 188 7.12 -10.05 -13.73
CA THR A 188 6.22 -8.94 -14.10
C THR A 188 4.85 -9.08 -13.45
N VAL A 189 4.43 -10.31 -13.16
CA VAL A 189 3.15 -10.64 -12.53
C VAL A 189 3.34 -11.73 -11.47
N LEU A 190 2.70 -11.58 -10.32
CA LEU A 190 2.57 -12.61 -9.30
C LEU A 190 1.08 -12.83 -9.00
N SER A 191 0.59 -14.04 -9.26
CA SER A 191 -0.80 -14.42 -8.97
C SER A 191 -0.90 -15.07 -7.59
N LEU A 192 -1.83 -14.59 -6.77
CA LEU A 192 -2.13 -15.14 -5.46
C LEU A 192 -3.47 -15.87 -5.48
N PRO A 193 -3.65 -16.95 -4.69
CA PRO A 193 -4.87 -17.76 -4.66
C PRO A 193 -6.00 -17.06 -3.87
N VAL A 194 -6.27 -15.80 -4.21
CA VAL A 194 -7.37 -15.01 -3.68
C VAL A 194 -8.50 -15.02 -4.70
N THR A 195 -9.71 -15.27 -4.24
CA THR A 195 -10.93 -15.05 -5.03
C THR A 195 -11.68 -13.92 -4.35
N LEU A 196 -11.54 -12.71 -4.87
CA LEU A 196 -12.35 -11.60 -4.39
C LEU A 196 -13.80 -11.84 -4.78
N ALA A 197 -14.72 -11.67 -3.83
CA ALA A 197 -16.12 -11.50 -4.20
C ALA A 197 -16.20 -10.24 -5.09
N PRO A 198 -17.06 -10.24 -6.14
CA PRO A 198 -17.30 -9.02 -6.90
C PRO A 198 -17.63 -7.89 -5.93
N ALA A 199 -17.04 -6.71 -6.14
CA ALA A 199 -17.45 -5.53 -5.40
C ALA A 199 -18.97 -5.41 -5.50
N VAL A 200 -19.67 -5.60 -4.40
CA VAL A 200 -21.12 -5.38 -4.36
C VAL A 200 -21.27 -3.89 -4.60
N ALA A 201 -21.83 -3.50 -5.74
CA ALA A 201 -22.08 -2.11 -6.04
C ALA A 201 -22.81 -1.48 -4.84
N GLU A 202 -22.30 -0.34 -4.35
CA GLU A 202 -22.96 0.36 -3.25
C GLU A 202 -24.44 0.57 -3.64
N PRO A 203 -25.38 0.21 -2.77
CA PRO A 203 -26.79 0.43 -3.07
C PRO A 203 -27.02 1.93 -3.30
N PRO A 204 -27.88 2.31 -4.25
CA PRO A 204 -28.15 3.70 -4.51
C PRO A 204 -28.65 4.39 -3.24
N LEU A 205 -28.21 5.63 -3.02
CA LEU A 205 -28.63 6.42 -1.87
C LEU A 205 -30.15 6.45 -1.76
N SER A 206 -30.67 6.26 -0.54
CA SER A 206 -32.08 6.47 -0.26
C SER A 206 -32.51 7.92 -0.57
N PRO A 207 -33.81 8.17 -0.85
CA PRO A 207 -34.31 9.53 -1.05
C PRO A 207 -33.97 10.49 0.09
N LEU A 208 -33.87 9.99 1.32
CA LEU A 208 -33.48 10.78 2.48
C LEU A 208 -32.00 11.16 2.43
N GLN A 209 -31.10 10.20 2.14
CA GLN A 209 -29.66 10.47 1.99
C GLN A 209 -29.38 11.43 0.84
N GLN A 210 -30.11 11.31 -0.27
CA GLN A 210 -30.02 12.26 -1.39
C GLN A 210 -30.40 13.68 -0.97
N ARG A 211 -31.46 13.83 -0.16
CA ARG A 211 -31.88 15.14 0.37
C ARG A 211 -30.85 15.71 1.33
N PHE A 212 -30.25 14.89 2.19
CA PHE A 212 -29.17 15.32 3.09
C PHE A 212 -27.94 15.77 2.32
N ARG A 213 -27.49 15.00 1.32
CA ARG A 213 -26.35 15.37 0.48
C ARG A 213 -26.59 16.70 -0.24
N LYS A 214 -27.77 16.86 -0.86
CA LYS A 214 -28.15 18.13 -1.50
C LYS A 214 -28.19 19.31 -0.53
N ALA A 215 -28.67 19.09 0.69
CA ALA A 215 -28.70 20.13 1.72
C ALA A 215 -27.28 20.51 2.21
N ALA A 216 -26.38 19.53 2.33
CA ALA A 216 -24.99 19.75 2.68
C ALA A 216 -24.22 20.53 1.60
N GLU A 217 -24.43 20.20 0.32
CA GLU A 217 -23.85 20.92 -0.83
C GLU A 217 -24.33 22.38 -0.91
N HIS A 218 -25.58 22.65 -0.52
CA HIS A 218 -26.13 24.00 -0.49
C HIS A 218 -25.66 24.84 0.71
N ALA A 219 -25.15 24.22 1.77
CA ALA A 219 -24.67 24.91 2.98
C ALA A 219 -23.21 25.39 2.86
N THR A 220 -22.49 24.94 1.82
CA THR A 220 -21.09 25.32 1.51
C THR A 220 -20.95 26.50 0.54
N HIS A 221 -22.04 27.21 0.24
CA HIS A 221 -22.08 28.44 -0.56
C HIS A 221 -22.66 29.60 0.26
#